data_AF-A0A965VQ29-F1
#
_entry.id   AF-A0A965VQ29-F1
#
_cell.length_a   1.000
_cell.length_b   1.000
_cell.length_c   1.000
_cell.angle_alpha   90.00
_cell.angle_beta   90.00
_cell.angle_gamma   90.00
#
_symmetry.space_group_name_H-M   'P 1'
#
loop_
_entity.id
_entity.type
_entity.pdbx_description
1 polymer ?
#
loop_
_entity_poly.entity_id
_entity_poly.type
_entity_poly.pdbx_seq_one_letter_code
_entity_poly.pdbx_strand_id
1 'polypeptide(L)'
;MTASAWEELLPTVLGDSARRVASLPDEVTIECDAPQLLAVATALRDHPQLGFDTLVDLCGVDYLHYGRSEWKTFSATGSGFSRGVDRKAVQEGCEPGRRFAVVTHLLSVKFNRRLRLRVFCHDNDEPMVDSLVSIWASANWFEREAFDLFGILFKGHPDLRRILTDYGFIGHPFRKDFPLIGNVEVRYDPQKQRVVYEPVSIEPRTLVPRVIRHDNRYDPALIGRPESDAKAAG
;
A
#
# COMPACT_ATOMS: atom_id res chain seq x y z
N MET A 1 8.09 -8.84 26.47
CA MET A 1 7.40 -7.65 25.94
C MET A 1 5.92 -7.93 26.05
N THR A 2 5.28 -7.42 27.10
CA THR A 2 3.90 -7.74 27.46
C THR A 2 2.95 -7.05 26.48
N ALA A 3 2.12 -7.83 25.78
CA ALA A 3 0.97 -7.30 25.05
C ALA A 3 0.16 -6.42 26.01
N SER A 4 -0.27 -5.25 25.55
CA SER A 4 -1.03 -4.36 26.42
C SER A 4 -2.39 -4.99 26.75
N ALA A 5 -2.87 -4.85 27.99
CA ALA A 5 -4.03 -5.60 28.53
C ALA A 5 -5.33 -5.48 27.70
N TRP A 6 -5.44 -4.51 26.80
CA TRP A 6 -6.59 -4.37 25.91
C TRP A 6 -6.48 -5.20 24.63
N GLU A 7 -5.27 -5.56 24.19
CA GLU A 7 -5.06 -6.45 23.05
C GLU A 7 -5.61 -7.85 23.32
N GLU A 8 -5.58 -8.29 24.59
CA GLU A 8 -6.17 -9.54 25.04
C GLU A 8 -7.70 -9.54 24.99
N LEU A 9 -8.34 -8.36 24.97
CA LEU A 9 -9.79 -8.23 24.80
C LEU A 9 -10.23 -8.47 23.35
N LEU A 10 -9.34 -8.24 22.37
CA LEU A 10 -9.72 -8.35 20.95
C LEU A 10 -10.18 -9.77 20.58
N PRO A 11 -9.47 -10.87 20.94
CA PRO A 11 -9.97 -12.22 20.72
C PRO A 11 -11.27 -12.52 21.45
N THR A 12 -11.47 -11.98 22.67
CA THR A 12 -12.69 -12.20 23.45
C THR A 12 -13.90 -11.52 22.82
N VAL A 13 -13.74 -10.32 22.27
CA VAL A 13 -14.83 -9.54 21.68
C VAL A 13 -15.13 -9.98 20.24
N LEU A 14 -14.10 -10.25 19.45
CA LEU A 14 -14.24 -10.55 18.03
C LEU A 14 -14.38 -12.05 17.74
N GLY A 15 -13.97 -12.91 18.68
CA GLY A 15 -14.01 -14.37 18.53
C GLY A 15 -13.29 -14.81 17.25
N ASP A 16 -13.94 -15.69 16.48
CA ASP A 16 -13.43 -16.18 15.20
C ASP A 16 -13.62 -15.20 14.03
N SER A 17 -14.22 -14.02 14.28
CA SER A 17 -14.56 -13.07 13.21
C SER A 17 -13.37 -12.22 12.76
N ALA A 18 -12.30 -12.16 13.57
CA ALA A 18 -11.09 -11.44 13.21
C ALA A 18 -9.88 -12.09 13.86
N ARG A 19 -8.77 -12.18 13.12
CA ARG A 19 -7.50 -12.68 13.61
C ARG A 19 -6.49 -11.55 13.74
N ARG A 20 -5.70 -11.56 14.81
CA ARG A 20 -4.55 -10.66 14.93
C ARG A 20 -3.46 -11.10 13.95
N VAL A 21 -2.84 -10.12 13.29
CA VAL A 21 -1.71 -10.35 12.38
C VAL A 21 -0.43 -9.80 12.98
N ALA A 22 0.70 -10.46 12.68
CA ALA A 22 2.03 -9.96 13.02
C ALA A 22 2.17 -8.50 12.56
N SER A 23 2.50 -7.63 13.51
CA SER A 23 2.59 -6.19 13.36
C SER A 23 3.86 -5.69 14.06
N LEU A 24 4.30 -4.48 13.72
CA LEU A 24 5.43 -3.83 14.39
C LEU A 24 5.08 -3.54 15.86
N PRO A 25 6.10 -3.37 16.73
CA PRO A 25 5.86 -2.90 18.09
C PRO A 25 5.02 -1.60 18.09
N ASP A 26 4.09 -1.48 19.03
CA ASP A 26 3.13 -0.38 19.17
C ASP A 26 2.09 -0.25 18.05
N GLU A 27 2.01 -1.21 17.12
CA GLU A 27 0.93 -1.32 16.16
C GLU A 27 0.09 -2.59 16.41
N VAL A 28 -1.22 -2.45 16.31
CA VAL A 28 -2.15 -3.59 16.37
C VAL A 28 -2.88 -3.67 15.05
N THR A 29 -2.64 -4.75 14.32
CA THR A 29 -3.34 -5.07 13.07
C THR A 29 -4.21 -6.31 13.26
N ILE A 30 -5.49 -6.18 12.93
CA ILE A 30 -6.42 -7.29 12.85
C ILE A 30 -6.87 -7.48 11.41
N GLU A 31 -7.14 -8.72 11.05
CA GLU A 31 -7.65 -9.11 9.75
C GLU A 31 -8.95 -9.86 9.90
N CYS A 32 -9.98 -9.45 9.16
CA CYS A 32 -11.26 -10.15 9.10
C CYS A 32 -11.61 -10.52 7.65
N ASP A 33 -12.49 -11.50 7.51
CA ASP A 33 -13.04 -11.86 6.21
C ASP A 33 -14.09 -10.83 5.77
N ALA A 34 -14.26 -10.65 4.45
CA ALA A 34 -15.15 -9.62 3.91
C ALA A 34 -16.61 -9.69 4.43
N PRO A 35 -17.24 -10.87 4.56
CA PRO A 35 -18.62 -10.97 5.06
C PRO A 35 -18.78 -10.56 6.54
N GLN A 36 -17.69 -10.57 7.31
CA GLN A 36 -17.70 -10.24 8.74
C GLN A 36 -17.34 -8.78 9.02
N LEU A 37 -16.97 -8.02 7.98
CA LEU A 37 -16.48 -6.65 8.11
C LEU A 37 -17.45 -5.76 8.89
N LEU A 38 -18.73 -5.75 8.54
CA LEU A 38 -19.74 -4.91 9.22
C LEU A 38 -19.92 -5.29 10.69
N ALA A 39 -19.93 -6.58 11.00
CA ALA A 39 -20.07 -7.06 12.37
C ALA A 39 -18.85 -6.68 13.22
N VAL A 40 -17.64 -6.90 12.70
CA VAL A 40 -16.38 -6.52 13.34
C VAL A 40 -16.31 -5.01 13.54
N ALA A 41 -16.58 -4.22 12.50
CA ALA A 41 -16.57 -2.76 12.57
C ALA A 41 -17.56 -2.20 13.59
N THR A 42 -18.78 -2.76 13.66
CA THR A 42 -19.80 -2.37 14.64
C THR A 42 -19.35 -2.71 16.06
N ALA A 43 -18.80 -3.92 16.27
CA ALA A 43 -18.27 -4.33 17.57
C ALA A 43 -17.10 -3.45 18.03
N LEU A 44 -16.19 -3.06 17.12
CA LEU A 44 -15.07 -2.17 17.43
C LEU A 44 -15.55 -0.77 17.87
N ARG A 45 -16.58 -0.24 17.22
CA ARG A 45 -17.15 1.07 17.55
C ARG A 45 -17.94 1.03 18.86
N ASP A 46 -18.85 0.07 19.01
CA ASP A 46 -19.88 0.08 20.06
C ASP A 46 -19.43 -0.58 21.37
N HIS A 47 -18.37 -1.40 21.36
CA HIS A 47 -17.91 -2.08 22.58
C HIS A 47 -17.33 -1.09 23.60
N PRO A 48 -17.84 -1.04 24.86
CA PRO A 48 -17.49 0.00 25.85
C PRO A 48 -16.00 0.10 26.23
N GLN A 49 -15.26 -1.00 26.09
CA GLN A 49 -13.83 -1.10 26.41
C GLN A 49 -12.91 -0.90 25.19
N LEU A 50 -13.46 -0.92 23.97
CA LEU A 50 -12.72 -0.66 22.73
C LEU A 50 -12.98 0.77 22.26
N GLY A 51 -14.24 1.11 22.01
CA GLY A 51 -14.70 2.46 21.71
C GLY A 51 -13.94 3.14 20.57
N PHE A 52 -13.80 2.47 19.43
CA PHE A 52 -13.19 3.05 18.22
C PHE A 52 -14.18 3.97 17.52
N ASP A 53 -14.24 5.21 17.99
CA ASP A 53 -15.20 6.24 17.58
C ASP A 53 -14.80 6.96 16.29
N THR A 54 -13.50 7.04 16.00
CA THR A 54 -12.99 7.81 14.86
C THR A 54 -12.35 6.90 13.80
N LEU A 55 -12.88 6.91 12.58
CA LEU A 55 -12.18 6.40 11.40
C LEU A 55 -11.25 7.49 10.86
N VAL A 56 -9.95 7.19 10.88
CA VAL A 56 -8.87 8.12 10.49
C VAL A 56 -8.64 8.07 8.99
N ASP A 57 -8.58 6.86 8.43
CA ASP A 57 -8.24 6.63 7.04
C ASP A 57 -8.81 5.28 6.56
N LEU A 58 -9.11 5.19 5.27
CA LEU A 58 -9.42 3.94 4.57
C LEU A 58 -8.72 3.93 3.21
N CYS A 59 -7.83 2.96 3.03
CA CYS A 59 -7.00 2.82 1.85
C CYS A 59 -7.21 1.46 1.18
N GLY A 60 -7.31 1.47 -0.15
CA GLY A 60 -7.12 0.26 -0.96
C GLY A 60 -5.64 -0.10 -1.08
N VAL A 61 -5.33 -1.38 -1.17
CA VAL A 61 -3.98 -1.89 -1.39
C VAL A 61 -4.03 -3.01 -2.43
N ASP A 62 -3.20 -2.88 -3.47
CA ASP A 62 -2.97 -3.93 -4.48
C ASP A 62 -1.69 -4.73 -4.13
N TYR A 63 -1.88 -5.99 -3.77
CA TYR A 63 -0.87 -6.97 -3.41
C TYR A 63 -0.30 -7.74 -4.60
N LEU A 64 -0.62 -7.39 -5.86
CA LEU A 64 -0.15 -8.10 -7.05
C LEU A 64 1.36 -8.38 -7.08
N HIS A 65 2.19 -7.47 -6.56
CA HIS A 65 3.64 -7.64 -6.50
C HIS A 65 4.19 -7.73 -5.07
N TYR A 66 3.35 -8.03 -4.08
CA TYR A 66 3.78 -8.06 -2.70
C TYR A 66 4.79 -9.18 -2.42
N GLY A 67 5.81 -8.88 -1.62
CA GLY A 67 6.90 -9.82 -1.32
C GLY A 67 7.87 -10.07 -2.48
N ARG A 68 7.66 -9.44 -3.64
CA ARG A 68 8.53 -9.55 -4.81
C ARG A 68 9.50 -8.38 -4.81
N SER A 69 10.79 -8.71 -4.83
CA SER A 69 11.88 -7.74 -4.91
C SER A 69 12.92 -8.29 -5.87
N GLU A 70 13.39 -7.45 -6.79
CA GLU A 70 14.55 -7.75 -7.63
C GLU A 70 15.85 -7.89 -6.80
N TRP A 71 15.81 -7.43 -5.54
CA TRP A 71 16.92 -7.44 -4.60
C TRP A 71 16.75 -8.56 -3.57
N LYS A 72 17.82 -9.34 -3.35
CA LYS A 72 17.92 -10.27 -2.22
C LYS A 72 18.05 -9.49 -0.92
N THR A 73 16.96 -9.36 -0.16
CA THR A 73 16.91 -8.60 1.10
C THR A 73 17.24 -9.43 2.34
N PHE A 74 17.12 -10.76 2.25
CA PHE A 74 17.26 -11.67 3.41
C PHE A 74 18.63 -12.37 3.51
N SER A 75 19.51 -12.29 2.50
CA SER A 75 20.87 -12.85 2.56
C SER A 75 21.92 -11.77 2.32
N ALA A 76 22.70 -11.43 3.34
CA ALA A 76 23.90 -10.63 3.18
C ALA A 76 25.10 -11.56 2.95
N THR A 77 25.78 -11.44 1.81
CA THR A 77 27.07 -12.09 1.59
C THR A 77 28.14 -11.33 2.39
N GLY A 78 28.81 -12.00 3.32
CA GLY A 78 29.79 -11.40 4.24
C GLY A 78 31.09 -10.88 3.59
N SER A 79 31.30 -11.10 2.29
CA SER A 79 32.58 -10.80 1.61
C SER A 79 32.45 -10.07 0.27
N GLY A 80 31.33 -9.41 -0.04
CA GLY A 80 31.17 -8.73 -1.33
C GLY A 80 30.34 -7.45 -1.28
N PHE A 81 30.85 -6.38 -1.89
CA PHE A 81 30.09 -5.15 -2.17
C PHE A 81 29.31 -5.29 -3.48
N SER A 82 28.48 -6.33 -3.59
CA SER A 82 27.50 -6.47 -4.67
C SER A 82 26.22 -7.06 -4.09
N ARG A 83 25.29 -6.18 -3.75
CA ARG A 83 23.91 -6.58 -3.48
C ARG A 83 23.34 -7.11 -4.81
N GLY A 84 23.39 -8.43 -4.98
CA GLY A 84 23.00 -9.12 -6.21
C GLY A 84 21.52 -8.90 -6.54
N VAL A 85 21.28 -8.32 -7.70
CA VAL A 85 19.97 -8.28 -8.37
C VAL A 85 19.72 -9.68 -8.95
N ASP A 86 18.62 -10.32 -8.58
CA ASP A 86 18.21 -11.57 -9.23
C ASP A 86 17.44 -11.22 -10.51
N ARG A 87 17.96 -11.62 -11.68
CA ARG A 87 17.36 -11.30 -12.99
C ARG A 87 16.21 -12.23 -13.37
N LYS A 88 15.86 -13.20 -12.52
CA LYS A 88 14.73 -14.10 -12.79
C LYS A 88 13.43 -13.32 -12.65
N ALA A 89 12.56 -13.48 -13.65
CA ALA A 89 11.23 -12.89 -13.71
C ALA A 89 10.50 -13.11 -12.39
N VAL A 90 9.89 -12.02 -11.93
CA VAL A 90 9.07 -11.91 -10.73
C VAL A 90 7.97 -12.99 -10.75
N GLN A 91 8.26 -14.19 -10.20
CA GLN A 91 7.29 -15.30 -10.06
C GLN A 91 5.99 -14.80 -9.46
N GLU A 92 4.83 -15.17 -10.00
CA GLU A 92 3.47 -14.84 -9.53
C GLU A 92 3.25 -15.12 -8.03
N GLY A 93 3.74 -14.22 -7.18
CA GLY A 93 3.51 -14.18 -5.75
C GLY A 93 2.28 -13.34 -5.42
N CYS A 94 1.16 -14.02 -5.25
CA CYS A 94 0.13 -13.79 -4.23
C CYS A 94 -0.58 -15.14 -4.06
N GLU A 95 -1.08 -15.47 -2.86
CA GLU A 95 -2.02 -16.59 -2.76
C GLU A 95 -3.20 -16.29 -3.71
N PRO A 96 -3.59 -17.24 -4.58
CA PRO A 96 -4.63 -16.99 -5.56
C PRO A 96 -5.92 -16.53 -4.85
N GLY A 97 -6.36 -15.30 -5.14
CA GLY A 97 -7.58 -14.71 -4.56
C GLY A 97 -7.38 -13.65 -3.47
N ARG A 98 -6.17 -13.13 -3.24
CA ARG A 98 -5.92 -12.03 -2.28
C ARG A 98 -5.19 -10.83 -2.89
N ARG A 99 -5.56 -10.42 -4.11
CA ARG A 99 -4.93 -9.26 -4.76
C ARG A 99 -5.28 -7.94 -4.07
N PHE A 100 -6.55 -7.69 -3.80
CA PHE A 100 -7.00 -6.42 -3.23
C PHE A 100 -7.28 -6.55 -1.74
N ALA A 101 -6.79 -5.59 -0.96
CA ALA A 101 -7.22 -5.43 0.43
C ALA A 101 -7.64 -3.99 0.70
N VAL A 102 -8.59 -3.85 1.62
CA VAL A 102 -8.97 -2.57 2.21
C VAL A 102 -8.38 -2.50 3.61
N VAL A 103 -7.64 -1.44 3.89
CA VAL A 103 -7.03 -1.18 5.19
C VAL A 103 -7.71 0.05 5.78
N THR A 104 -8.34 -0.13 6.94
CA THR A 104 -9.00 0.93 7.69
C THR A 104 -8.20 1.23 8.95
N HIS A 105 -7.94 2.50 9.23
CA HIS A 105 -7.30 2.96 10.44
C HIS A 105 -8.31 3.57 11.38
N LEU A 106 -8.36 3.03 12.58
CA LEU A 106 -9.29 3.41 13.62
C LEU A 106 -8.54 4.00 14.81
N LEU A 107 -9.13 5.03 15.40
CA LEU A 107 -8.66 5.69 16.60
C LEU A 107 -9.79 5.66 17.64
N SER A 108 -9.45 5.23 18.85
CA SER A 108 -10.30 5.43 20.03
C SER A 108 -9.79 6.67 20.77
N VAL A 109 -10.58 7.73 20.79
CA VAL A 109 -10.21 8.98 21.49
C VAL A 109 -10.25 8.78 23.00
N LYS A 110 -11.23 8.02 23.52
CA LYS A 110 -11.42 7.76 24.96
C LYS A 110 -10.21 7.07 25.60
N PHE A 111 -9.61 6.11 24.89
CA PHE A 111 -8.50 5.32 25.40
C PHE A 111 -7.15 5.68 24.76
N ASN A 112 -7.15 6.61 23.78
CA ASN A 112 -5.99 6.99 22.96
C ASN A 112 -5.28 5.78 22.34
N ARG A 113 -6.04 4.90 21.68
CA ARG A 113 -5.55 3.65 21.07
C ARG A 113 -5.78 3.66 19.58
N ARG A 114 -4.85 3.07 18.83
CA ARG A 114 -4.93 2.92 17.38
C ARG A 114 -5.04 1.45 17.01
N LEU A 115 -5.87 1.18 16.00
CA LEU A 115 -6.07 -0.15 15.46
C LEU A 115 -6.12 -0.08 13.94
N ARG A 116 -5.50 -1.05 13.28
CA ARG A 116 -5.57 -1.23 11.84
C ARG A 116 -6.42 -2.45 11.54
N LEU A 117 -7.52 -2.26 10.83
CA LEU A 117 -8.39 -3.31 10.34
C LEU A 117 -8.06 -3.57 8.87
N ARG A 118 -7.71 -4.80 8.52
CA ARG A 118 -7.43 -5.21 7.15
C ARG A 118 -8.46 -6.24 6.68
N VAL A 119 -8.97 -6.06 5.47
CA VAL A 119 -9.92 -6.98 4.84
C VAL A 119 -9.45 -7.31 3.46
N PHE A 120 -9.40 -8.60 3.11
CA PHE A 120 -9.11 -9.02 1.74
C PHE A 120 -10.40 -9.21 0.95
N CYS A 121 -10.37 -8.80 -0.31
CA CYS A 121 -11.43 -9.11 -1.26
C CYS A 121 -11.27 -10.57 -1.72
N HIS A 122 -12.36 -11.32 -1.83
CA HIS A 122 -12.32 -12.71 -2.29
C HIS A 122 -12.16 -12.82 -3.82
N ASP A 123 -12.67 -11.84 -4.56
CA ASP A 123 -12.60 -11.78 -6.02
C ASP A 123 -11.52 -10.79 -6.48
N ASN A 124 -10.76 -11.17 -7.50
CA ASN A 124 -9.71 -10.36 -8.11
C ASN A 124 -10.22 -9.55 -9.31
N ASP A 125 -11.23 -10.03 -10.03
CA ASP A 125 -11.74 -9.36 -11.23
C ASP A 125 -12.69 -8.23 -10.83
N GLU A 126 -13.60 -8.55 -9.90
CA GLU A 126 -14.55 -7.60 -9.31
C GLU A 126 -14.39 -7.53 -7.78
N PRO A 127 -13.35 -6.85 -7.27
CA PRO A 127 -13.14 -6.74 -5.83
C PRO A 127 -14.28 -5.97 -5.17
N MET A 128 -15.07 -6.66 -4.34
CA MET A 128 -16.24 -6.11 -3.65
C MET A 128 -16.12 -6.26 -2.13
N VAL A 129 -16.45 -5.20 -1.41
CA VAL A 129 -16.44 -5.11 0.06
C VAL A 129 -17.70 -4.37 0.53
N ASP A 130 -18.16 -4.62 1.76
CA ASP A 130 -19.27 -3.84 2.34
C ASP A 130 -18.82 -2.44 2.76
N SER A 131 -19.70 -1.44 2.57
CA SER A 131 -19.46 -0.04 2.94
C SER A 131 -19.51 0.17 4.46
N LEU A 132 -18.56 0.93 4.99
CA LEU A 132 -18.47 1.34 6.39
C LEU A 132 -19.15 2.70 6.65
N VAL A 133 -19.74 3.34 5.64
CA VAL A 133 -20.42 4.66 5.76
C VAL A 133 -21.52 4.67 6.81
N SER A 134 -22.25 3.55 6.98
CA SER A 134 -23.30 3.42 8.00
C SER A 134 -22.75 3.45 9.43
N ILE A 135 -21.48 3.12 9.61
CA ILE A 135 -20.80 3.05 10.90
C ILE A 135 -20.06 4.36 11.19
N TRP A 136 -19.26 4.80 10.21
CA TRP A 136 -18.51 6.07 10.25
C TRP A 136 -18.80 6.89 9.01
N ALA A 137 -19.42 8.07 9.20
CA ALA A 137 -19.76 8.96 8.08
C ALA A 137 -18.52 9.48 7.32
N SER A 138 -17.34 9.50 7.95
CA SER A 138 -16.08 9.90 7.30
C SER A 138 -15.63 8.92 6.20
N ALA A 139 -16.09 7.67 6.23
CA ALA A 139 -15.70 6.64 5.26
C ALA A 139 -16.12 6.96 3.82
N ASN A 140 -17.14 7.81 3.61
CA ASN A 140 -17.72 8.09 2.29
C ASN A 140 -16.67 8.55 1.26
N TRP A 141 -15.82 9.52 1.63
CA TRP A 141 -14.82 10.05 0.72
C TRP A 141 -13.68 9.05 0.46
N PHE A 142 -13.25 8.33 1.49
CA PHE A 142 -12.20 7.33 1.37
C PHE A 142 -12.63 6.10 0.56
N GLU A 143 -13.87 5.64 0.70
CA GLU A 143 -14.43 4.56 -0.13
C GLU A 143 -14.50 4.97 -1.61
N ARG A 144 -14.87 6.23 -1.89
CA ARG A 144 -14.85 6.77 -3.25
C ARG A 144 -13.44 6.89 -3.82
N GLU A 145 -12.46 7.26 -3.00
CA GLU A 145 -11.05 7.28 -3.40
C GLU A 145 -10.54 5.87 -3.70
N ALA A 146 -10.82 4.89 -2.83
CA ALA A 146 -10.44 3.50 -3.05
C ALA A 146 -11.10 2.91 -4.31
N PHE A 147 -12.36 3.29 -4.60
CA PHE A 147 -13.03 2.94 -5.84
C PHE A 147 -12.37 3.59 -7.07
N ASP A 148 -12.02 4.87 -7.01
CA ASP A 148 -11.41 5.57 -8.13
C ASP A 148 -10.00 5.03 -8.46
N LEU A 149 -9.17 4.86 -7.44
CA LEU A 149 -7.75 4.54 -7.59
C LEU A 149 -7.46 3.04 -7.77
N PHE A 150 -8.23 2.17 -7.09
CA PHE A 150 -8.04 0.72 -7.11
C PHE A 150 -9.19 -0.03 -7.77
N GLY A 151 -10.36 0.58 -7.93
CA GLY A 151 -11.54 -0.09 -8.50
C GLY A 151 -12.22 -1.07 -7.56
N ILE A 152 -12.09 -0.87 -6.24
CA ILE A 152 -12.78 -1.68 -5.23
C ILE A 152 -14.22 -1.17 -5.10
N LEU A 153 -15.20 -2.06 -5.27
CA LEU A 153 -16.62 -1.77 -5.17
C LEU A 153 -17.10 -1.87 -3.71
N PHE A 154 -17.83 -0.84 -3.26
CA PHE A 154 -18.41 -0.81 -1.92
C PHE A 154 -19.92 -1.02 -1.95
N LYS A 155 -20.39 -2.16 -1.43
CA LYS A 155 -21.82 -2.49 -1.35
C LYS A 155 -22.49 -1.68 -0.23
N GLY A 156 -23.57 -0.99 -0.58
CA GLY A 156 -24.34 -0.16 0.37
C GLY A 156 -23.87 1.30 0.47
N HIS A 157 -22.91 1.72 -0.35
CA HIS A 157 -22.49 3.12 -0.44
C HIS A 157 -23.58 3.98 -1.11
N PRO A 158 -23.88 5.21 -0.61
CA PRO A 158 -24.96 6.05 -1.15
C PRO A 158 -24.68 6.65 -2.54
N ASP A 159 -23.43 7.04 -2.83
CA ASP A 159 -23.02 7.66 -4.10
C ASP A 159 -21.60 7.24 -4.51
N LEU A 160 -21.47 6.04 -5.06
CA LEU A 160 -20.17 5.52 -5.49
C LEU A 160 -19.81 6.07 -6.87
N ARG A 161 -19.03 7.16 -6.89
CA ARG A 161 -18.50 7.78 -8.10
C ARG A 161 -17.08 8.25 -7.90
N ARG A 162 -16.35 8.37 -9.00
CA ARG A 162 -14.97 8.89 -9.07
C ARG A 162 -14.88 10.30 -8.49
N ILE A 163 -13.67 10.65 -8.06
CA ILE A 163 -13.43 11.90 -7.33
C ILE A 163 -12.10 12.57 -7.68
N LEU A 164 -11.05 11.79 -7.89
CA LEU A 164 -9.71 12.29 -8.22
C LEU A 164 -9.42 12.23 -9.72
N THR A 165 -9.90 11.20 -10.42
CA THR A 165 -9.64 11.05 -11.85
C THR A 165 -10.56 11.91 -12.71
N ASP A 166 -10.11 12.22 -13.92
CA ASP A 166 -10.90 12.96 -14.91
C ASP A 166 -12.18 12.17 -15.28
N TYR A 167 -13.23 12.90 -15.68
CA TYR A 167 -14.54 12.34 -15.98
C TYR A 167 -14.49 11.23 -17.04
N GLY A 168 -13.63 11.38 -18.04
CA GLY A 168 -13.45 10.44 -19.14
C GLY A 168 -12.33 9.40 -18.92
N PHE A 169 -11.73 9.33 -17.72
CA PHE A 169 -10.59 8.45 -17.48
C PHE A 169 -10.97 6.96 -17.61
N ILE A 170 -10.10 6.13 -18.18
CA ILE A 170 -10.37 4.69 -18.32
C ILE A 170 -9.27 3.93 -17.59
N GLY A 171 -9.67 3.19 -16.56
CA GLY A 171 -8.78 2.42 -15.70
C GLY A 171 -8.66 2.98 -14.29
N HIS A 172 -7.75 2.38 -13.52
CA HIS A 172 -7.52 2.64 -12.10
C HIS A 172 -6.02 2.90 -11.86
N PRO A 173 -5.60 4.14 -11.59
CA PRO A 173 -4.18 4.53 -11.64
C PRO A 173 -3.24 3.78 -10.67
N PHE A 174 -3.72 3.36 -9.50
CA PHE A 174 -2.87 2.78 -8.45
C PHE A 174 -2.81 1.26 -8.46
N ARG A 175 -3.48 0.62 -9.43
CA ARG A 175 -3.26 -0.80 -9.67
C ARG A 175 -1.86 -1.03 -10.24
N LYS A 176 -1.21 -2.12 -9.84
CA LYS A 176 0.18 -2.40 -10.22
C LYS A 176 0.38 -2.80 -11.68
N ASP A 177 -0.70 -3.16 -12.36
CA ASP A 177 -0.78 -3.41 -13.80
C ASP A 177 -0.93 -2.12 -14.63
N PHE A 178 -1.27 -0.98 -14.02
CA PHE A 178 -1.47 0.29 -14.73
C PHE A 178 -0.12 0.98 -15.03
N PRO A 179 0.12 1.46 -16.27
CA PRO A 179 1.37 2.13 -16.62
C PRO A 179 1.49 3.48 -15.92
N LEU A 180 2.71 3.82 -15.46
CA LEU A 180 2.96 5.06 -14.70
C LEU A 180 2.60 6.34 -15.47
N ILE A 181 2.79 6.34 -16.79
CA ILE A 181 2.51 7.50 -17.65
C ILE A 181 1.01 7.56 -18.02
N GLY A 182 0.27 6.48 -17.79
CA GLY A 182 -1.09 6.32 -18.27
C GLY A 182 -1.16 5.99 -19.76
N ASN A 183 -2.39 5.91 -20.26
CA ASN A 183 -2.66 5.54 -21.66
C ASN A 183 -2.94 6.76 -22.54
N VAL A 184 -3.32 7.89 -21.93
CA VAL A 184 -3.86 9.06 -22.62
C VAL A 184 -3.16 10.34 -22.13
N GLU A 185 -2.79 11.19 -23.07
CA GLU A 185 -2.32 12.56 -22.86
C GLU A 185 -3.34 13.57 -23.38
N VAL A 186 -3.30 14.80 -22.86
CA VAL A 186 -4.19 15.89 -23.26
C VAL A 186 -3.43 16.96 -24.02
N ARG A 187 -3.96 17.38 -25.16
CA ARG A 187 -3.40 18.46 -25.98
C ARG A 187 -4.48 19.42 -26.43
N TYR A 188 -4.16 20.71 -26.50
CA TYR A 188 -5.05 21.70 -27.13
C TYR A 188 -4.95 21.61 -28.66
N ASP A 189 -6.09 21.48 -29.34
CA ASP A 189 -6.19 21.52 -30.80
C ASP A 189 -6.74 22.89 -31.25
N PRO A 190 -5.92 23.77 -31.85
CA PRO A 190 -6.35 25.09 -32.30
C PRO A 190 -7.44 25.05 -33.39
N GLN A 191 -7.50 23.99 -34.21
CA GLN A 191 -8.49 23.88 -35.29
C GLN A 191 -9.88 23.57 -34.74
N LYS A 192 -9.95 22.71 -33.73
CA LYS A 192 -11.21 22.32 -33.07
C LYS A 192 -11.57 23.21 -31.89
N GLN A 193 -10.68 24.13 -31.50
CA GLN A 193 -10.81 25.02 -30.35
C GLN A 193 -11.18 24.29 -29.05
N ARG A 194 -10.65 23.07 -28.85
CA ARG A 194 -10.94 22.23 -27.68
C ARG A 194 -9.73 21.40 -27.28
N VAL A 195 -9.75 20.92 -26.04
CA VAL A 195 -8.79 19.93 -25.55
C VAL A 195 -9.17 18.55 -26.10
N VAL A 196 -8.20 17.85 -26.68
CA VAL A 196 -8.34 16.50 -27.22
C VAL A 196 -7.49 15.52 -26.41
N TYR A 197 -8.00 14.30 -26.29
CA TYR A 197 -7.32 13.17 -25.67
C TYR A 197 -6.63 12.35 -26.77
N GLU A 198 -5.31 12.21 -26.67
CA GLU A 198 -4.46 11.47 -27.62
C GLU A 198 -3.73 10.34 -26.88
N PRO A 199 -3.37 9.22 -27.52
CA PRO A 199 -2.53 8.20 -26.89
C PRO A 199 -1.17 8.77 -26.51
N VAL A 200 -0.65 8.37 -25.35
CA VAL A 200 0.66 8.84 -24.85
C VAL A 200 1.76 8.55 -25.87
N SER A 201 2.52 9.58 -26.24
CA SER A 201 3.67 9.44 -27.14
C SER A 201 5.00 9.21 -26.40
N ILE A 202 4.98 9.32 -25.06
CA ILE A 202 6.19 9.26 -24.23
C ILE A 202 6.63 7.80 -24.05
N GLU A 203 7.79 7.47 -24.58
CA GLU A 203 8.42 6.18 -24.29
C GLU A 203 8.90 6.10 -22.84
N PRO A 204 8.53 5.05 -22.08
CA PRO A 204 8.96 4.90 -20.71
C PRO A 204 10.47 4.68 -20.64
N ARG A 205 11.22 5.72 -20.24
CA ARG A 205 12.65 5.61 -19.91
C ARG A 205 12.85 5.03 -18.51
N THR A 206 12.40 3.79 -18.29
CA THR A 206 12.66 3.05 -17.05
C THR A 206 14.09 2.46 -17.01
N LEU A 207 14.86 2.61 -18.09
CA LEU A 207 16.25 2.16 -18.24
C LEU A 207 17.29 3.19 -17.77
N VAL A 208 17.03 3.99 -16.74
CA VAL A 208 18.15 4.64 -16.04
C VAL A 208 18.58 3.71 -14.92
N PRO A 209 19.60 2.85 -15.11
CA PRO A 209 20.19 2.16 -13.97
C PRO A 209 20.59 3.21 -12.93
N ARG A 210 20.32 2.95 -11.66
CA ARG A 210 20.81 3.80 -10.55
C ARG A 210 22.25 4.18 -10.85
N VAL A 211 22.50 5.46 -11.07
CA VAL A 211 23.85 5.98 -11.31
C VAL A 211 24.63 5.70 -10.03
N ILE A 212 25.43 4.63 -10.04
CA ILE A 212 26.49 4.44 -9.07
C ILE A 212 27.48 5.55 -9.43
N ARG A 213 27.49 6.61 -8.62
CA ARG A 213 28.54 7.62 -8.74
C ARG A 213 29.85 6.90 -8.44
N HIS A 214 30.79 6.93 -9.39
CA HIS A 214 32.17 6.60 -9.11
C HIS A 214 32.74 7.72 -8.24
N ASP A 215 32.48 7.62 -6.93
CA ASP A 215 33.14 8.43 -5.91
C ASP A 215 34.54 7.83 -5.67
N ASN A 216 35.52 8.68 -5.33
CA ASN A 216 36.93 8.30 -5.11
C ASN A 216 37.11 7.21 -4.02
N ARG A 217 36.05 6.92 -3.25
CA ARG A 217 35.99 5.83 -2.26
C ARG A 217 36.14 4.42 -2.84
N TYR A 218 35.85 4.24 -4.13
CA TYR A 218 35.95 2.93 -4.80
C TYR A 218 37.10 2.85 -5.80
N ASP A 219 37.97 3.86 -5.84
CA ASP A 219 39.18 3.81 -6.65
C ASP A 219 40.17 2.81 -6.02
N PRO A 220 40.51 1.69 -6.70
CA PRO A 220 41.45 0.72 -6.16
C PRO A 220 42.84 1.31 -5.90
N ALA A 221 43.18 2.48 -6.46
CA ALA A 221 44.43 3.19 -6.15
C ALA A 221 44.45 3.84 -4.75
N LEU A 222 43.29 4.06 -4.12
CA LEU A 222 43.14 4.70 -2.81
C LEU A 222 42.88 3.71 -1.68
N ILE A 223 42.62 2.44 -1.99
CA ILE A 223 42.39 1.39 -1.00
C ILE A 223 43.75 0.75 -0.67
N GLY A 224 44.31 1.10 0.49
CA GLY A 224 45.50 0.43 1.03
C GLY A 224 46.83 1.20 0.95
N ARG A 225 46.83 2.55 0.85
CA ARG A 225 48.06 3.30 1.14
C ARG A 225 48.38 3.23 2.64
N PRO A 226 49.55 2.71 3.06
CA PRO A 226 50.00 2.85 4.44
C PRO A 226 50.23 4.32 4.77
N GLU A 227 49.87 4.75 5.98
CA GLU A 227 49.99 6.12 6.51
C GLU A 227 51.43 6.66 6.65
N SER A 228 52.45 6.02 6.04
CA SER A 228 53.85 6.33 6.33
C SER A 228 54.45 7.51 5.57
N ASP A 229 53.82 8.01 4.50
CA ASP A 229 54.47 9.01 3.63
C ASP A 229 54.04 10.46 3.90
N ALA A 230 53.23 10.71 4.93
CA ALA A 230 52.80 12.06 5.29
C ALA A 230 53.77 12.81 6.25
N LYS A 231 54.95 12.26 6.56
CA LYS A 231 55.90 12.87 7.52
C LYS A 231 57.34 13.08 7.02
N ALA A 232 57.57 13.07 5.72
CA ALA A 232 58.88 13.39 5.13
C ALA A 232 58.78 14.37 3.95
N ALA A 233 58.31 15.59 4.22
CA ALA A 233 58.64 16.80 3.47
C ALA A 233 58.42 18.00 4.40
N GLY A 234 59.46 18.82 4.56
CA GLY A 234 59.44 20.04 5.38
C GLY A 234 58.64 21.17 4.78
#